data_AF-A0A562MA66-F1
#
_entry.id   AF-A0A562MA66-F1
#
_cell.length_a   1.000
_cell.length_b   1.000
_cell.length_c   1.000
_cell.angle_alpha   90.00
_cell.angle_beta   90.00
_cell.angle_gamma   90.00
#
_symmetry.space_group_name_H-M   'P 1'
#
loop_
_entity.id
_entity.type
_entity.pdbx_description
1 polymer ?
#
loop_
_entity_poly.entity_id
_entity_poly.type
_entity_poly.pdbx_seq_one_letter_code
_entity_poly.pdbx_strand_id
1 'polypeptide(L)'
;MFLTMEDETGAANVVVWVKVSEKFRRVLLSSSMLSVSGKIQCEGEVVHLVAHQLTDLSGELASVGNRETPFPLPHGRGDEAHHGGPGIDPRSLPSRRSRGPARPREGCQG
;
A
#
# COMPACT_ATOMS: atom_id res chain seq x y z
N MET A 1 10.17 -0.67 22.50
CA MET A 1 9.63 -0.35 21.16
C MET A 1 8.12 -0.42 21.24
N PHE A 2 7.41 0.45 20.55
CA PHE A 2 5.94 0.44 20.48
C PHE A 2 5.50 0.15 19.05
N LEU A 3 4.42 -0.60 18.93
CA LEU A 3 3.74 -0.97 17.69
C LEU A 3 2.26 -0.60 17.88
N THR A 4 1.65 0.04 16.89
CA THR A 4 0.20 0.22 16.86
C THR A 4 -0.39 -0.87 15.96
N MET A 5 -1.35 -1.62 16.48
CA MET A 5 -2.08 -2.66 15.75
C MET A 5 -3.54 -2.23 15.65
N GLU A 6 -4.09 -2.27 14.44
CA GLU A 6 -5.51 -2.02 14.21
C GLU A 6 -6.23 -3.34 13.97
N ASP A 7 -7.39 -3.49 14.60
CA ASP A 7 -8.28 -4.65 14.49
C ASP A 7 -9.73 -4.17 14.37
N GLU A 8 -10.71 -5.06 14.22
CA GLU A 8 -12.13 -4.65 14.14
C GLU A 8 -12.63 -3.91 15.39
N THR A 9 -11.93 -4.09 16.51
CA THR A 9 -12.24 -3.44 17.80
C THR A 9 -11.59 -2.07 17.99
N GLY A 10 -10.69 -1.66 17.08
CA GLY A 10 -9.98 -0.39 17.12
C GLY A 10 -8.46 -0.55 17.19
N ALA A 11 -7.77 0.54 17.58
CA ALA A 11 -6.31 0.55 17.69
C ALA A 11 -5.84 0.10 19.08
N ALA A 12 -4.91 -0.86 19.10
CA ALA A 12 -4.23 -1.35 20.29
C ALA A 12 -2.73 -0.99 20.26
N ASN A 13 -2.20 -0.55 21.40
CA ASN A 13 -0.79 -0.23 21.54
C ASN A 13 -0.01 -1.41 22.09
N VAL A 14 0.81 -2.04 21.26
CA VAL A 14 1.65 -3.17 21.63
C VAL A 14 2.98 -2.66 22.19
N VAL A 15 3.28 -3.04 23.43
CA VAL A 15 4.52 -2.73 24.13
C VAL A 15 5.50 -3.89 23.95
N VAL A 16 6.61 -3.63 23.26
CA VAL A 16 7.65 -4.62 22.99
C VAL A 16 8.92 -4.26 23.76
N TRP A 17 9.27 -5.13 24.72
CA TRP A 17 10.49 -5.03 25.53
C TRP A 17 11.72 -5.39 24.69
N VAL A 18 12.89 -4.86 25.06
CA VAL A 18 14.15 -5.03 24.30
C VAL A 18 14.43 -6.51 24.01
N LYS A 19 14.37 -7.36 25.04
CA LYS A 19 14.60 -8.81 24.93
C LYS A 19 13.68 -9.50 23.91
N VAL A 20 12.43 -9.08 23.83
CA VAL A 20 11.46 -9.62 22.85
C VAL A 20 11.75 -9.07 21.47
N SER A 21 12.06 -7.77 21.36
CA SER A 21 12.38 -7.14 20.09
C SER A 21 13.63 -7.71 19.44
N GLU A 22 14.66 -8.06 20.21
CA GLU A 22 15.90 -8.66 19.69
C GLU A 22 15.64 -10.07 19.19
N LYS A 23 14.86 -10.88 19.93
CA LYS A 23 14.51 -12.25 19.55
C LYS A 23 13.65 -12.31 18.29
N PHE A 24 12.71 -11.38 18.13
CA PHE A 24 11.70 -11.39 17.06
C PHE A 24 11.88 -10.22 16.08
N ARG A 25 13.10 -9.68 15.96
CA ARG A 25 13.37 -8.46 15.17
C ARG A 25 12.93 -8.58 13.71
N ARG A 26 13.16 -9.75 13.08
CA ARG A 26 12.78 -9.98 11.69
C ARG A 26 11.26 -9.89 11.54
N VAL A 27 10.53 -10.68 12.33
CA VAL A 27 9.06 -10.72 12.35
C VAL A 27 8.49 -9.31 12.57
N LEU A 28 9.01 -8.56 13.55
CA LEU A 28 8.56 -7.20 13.84
C LEU A 28 8.68 -6.20 12.69
N LEU A 29 9.68 -6.36 11.82
CA LEU A 29 9.98 -5.40 10.75
C LEU A 29 9.52 -5.86 9.37
N SER A 30 9.29 -7.16 9.17
CA SER A 30 8.95 -7.71 7.86
C SER A 30 7.53 -8.21 7.73
N SER A 31 6.81 -8.43 8.84
CA SER A 31 5.47 -9.00 8.79
C SER A 31 4.43 -7.98 8.33
N SER A 32 3.60 -8.36 7.37
CA SER A 32 2.39 -7.61 6.96
C SER A 32 1.19 -7.89 7.86
N MET A 33 1.14 -9.08 8.47
CA MET A 33 0.16 -9.46 9.48
C MET A 33 0.89 -10.11 10.66
N LEU A 34 0.51 -9.74 11.87
CA LEU A 34 1.23 -10.14 13.09
C LEU A 34 0.24 -10.66 14.14
N SER A 35 0.51 -11.85 14.69
CA SER A 35 -0.12 -12.30 15.93
C SER A 35 0.77 -11.97 17.12
N VAL A 36 0.18 -11.35 18.13
CA VAL A 36 0.85 -10.95 19.37
C VAL A 36 0.22 -11.68 20.54
N SER A 37 1.02 -12.47 21.24
CA SER A 37 0.63 -13.10 22.51
C SER A 37 1.28 -12.37 23.66
N GLY A 38 0.48 -11.96 24.63
CA GLY A 38 0.92 -11.03 25.66
C GLY A 38 -0.05 -10.88 26.82
N LYS A 39 0.27 -9.93 27.70
CA LYS A 39 -0.63 -9.49 28.78
C LYS A 39 -1.28 -8.18 28.38
N ILE A 40 -2.60 -8.13 28.52
CA ILE A 40 -3.38 -6.91 28.32
C ILE A 40 -3.33 -6.07 29.59
N GLN A 41 -3.13 -4.77 29.42
CA GLN A 41 -3.20 -3.74 30.45
C GLN A 41 -4.14 -2.65 29.93
N CYS A 42 -5.24 -2.41 30.64
CA CYS A 42 -6.19 -1.36 30.27
C CYS A 42 -6.03 -0.20 31.24
N GLU A 43 -5.82 1.01 30.70
CA GLU A 43 -5.79 2.25 31.45
C GLU A 43 -6.89 3.17 30.89
N GLY A 44 -8.04 3.18 31.59
CA GLY A 44 -9.24 3.84 31.07
C GLY A 44 -9.70 3.23 29.75
N GLU A 45 -9.75 4.04 28.70
CA GLU A 45 -10.15 3.63 27.35
C GLU A 45 -8.98 3.09 26.50
N VAL A 46 -7.74 3.20 26.98
CA VAL A 46 -6.56 2.80 26.22
C VAL A 46 -6.16 1.36 26.56
N VAL A 47 -5.98 0.54 25.52
CA VAL A 47 -5.54 -0.85 25.65
C VAL A 47 -4.05 -0.96 25.27
N HIS A 48 -3.25 -1.41 26.23
CA HIS A 48 -1.84 -1.74 26.06
C HIS A 48 -1.63 -3.25 26.08
N LEU A 49 -1.03 -3.82 25.05
CA LEU A 49 -0.68 -5.24 24.98
C LEU A 49 0.82 -5.42 25.17
N VAL A 50 1.24 -5.96 26.32
CA VAL A 50 2.64 -6.28 26.58
C VAL A 50 3.01 -7.59 25.89
N ALA A 51 3.80 -7.50 24.82
CA ALA A 51 4.15 -8.64 23.99
C ALA A 51 5.16 -9.58 24.67
N HIS A 52 4.87 -10.88 24.65
CA HIS A 52 5.79 -11.95 25.07
C HIS A 52 6.25 -12.80 23.89
N GLN A 53 5.38 -13.02 22.92
CA GLN A 53 5.65 -13.80 21.72
C GLN A 53 4.99 -13.16 20.50
N LEU A 54 5.69 -13.24 19.38
CA LEU A 54 5.28 -12.67 18.10
C LEU A 54 5.33 -13.76 17.03
N THR A 55 4.32 -13.80 16.17
CA THR A 55 4.21 -14.77 15.08
C THR A 55 3.85 -14.06 13.79
N ASP A 56 4.63 -14.33 12.75
CA ASP A 56 4.39 -13.83 11.41
C ASP A 56 3.21 -14.57 10.78
N LEU A 57 2.16 -13.83 10.44
CA LEU A 57 0.97 -14.34 9.76
C LEU A 57 0.90 -13.85 8.31
N SER A 58 1.98 -13.28 7.76
CA SER A 58 1.99 -12.77 6.38
C SER A 58 1.64 -13.85 5.35
N GLY A 59 2.03 -15.11 5.60
CA GLY A 59 1.65 -16.26 4.77
C GLY A 59 0.15 -16.57 4.82
N GLU A 60 -0.46 -16.48 6.01
CA GLU A 60 -1.91 -16.65 6.18
C GLU A 60 -2.67 -15.55 5.44
N LEU A 61 -2.22 -14.29 5.57
CA LEU A 61 -2.79 -13.18 4.83
C LEU A 61 -2.70 -13.39 3.31
N ALA A 62 -1.55 -13.83 2.81
CA ALA A 62 -1.36 -14.13 1.39
C ALA A 62 -2.31 -15.25 0.90
N SER A 63 -2.61 -16.22 1.75
CA SER A 63 -3.52 -17.33 1.41
C SER A 63 -4.95 -16.87 1.15
N VAL A 64 -5.40 -15.78 1.79
CA VAL A 64 -6.76 -15.24 1.62
C VAL A 64 -7.00 -14.82 0.17
N GLY A 65 -6.02 -14.20 -0.49
CA GLY A 65 -6.12 -13.79 -1.89
C GLY A 65 -6.13 -14.95 -2.89
N ASN A 66 -5.67 -16.14 -2.47
CA ASN A 66 -5.62 -17.34 -3.32
C ASN A 66 -6.85 -18.24 -3.13
N ARG A 67 -7.88 -17.77 -2.42
CA ARG A 67 -9.11 -18.53 -2.22
C ARG A 67 -9.97 -18.47 -3.49
N GLU A 68 -10.37 -19.63 -3.99
CA GLU A 68 -11.33 -19.83 -5.09
C GLU A 68 -12.77 -19.36 -4.74
N THR A 69 -12.96 -18.72 -3.58
CA THR A 69 -14.25 -18.13 -3.20
C THR A 69 -14.40 -16.78 -3.91
N PRO A 70 -15.39 -16.60 -4.79
CA PRO A 70 -15.64 -15.31 -5.40
C PRO A 70 -15.86 -14.27 -4.30
N PHE A 71 -15.02 -13.23 -4.24
CA PHE A 71 -15.29 -12.09 -3.39
C PHE A 71 -16.55 -11.42 -3.95
N PRO A 72 -17.65 -11.33 -3.19
CA PRO A 72 -18.90 -10.76 -3.69
C PRO A 72 -18.71 -9.25 -3.82
N LEU A 73 -18.10 -8.82 -4.92
CA LEU A 73 -18.10 -7.42 -5.31
C LEU A 73 -19.56 -7.05 -5.61
N PRO A 74 -20.14 -6.07 -4.89
CA PRO A 74 -21.35 -5.44 -5.38
C PRO A 74 -20.94 -4.83 -6.73
N HIS A 75 -21.49 -5.36 -7.82
CA HIS A 75 -21.28 -4.82 -9.16
C HIS A 75 -21.82 -3.39 -9.15
N GLY A 76 -20.92 -2.44 -8.96
CA GLY A 76 -21.17 -1.01 -8.91
C GLY A 76 -20.19 -0.36 -9.86
N ARG A 77 -20.66 0.71 -10.52
CA ARG A 77 -20.09 1.43 -11.68
C ARG A 77 -18.61 1.86 -11.65
N GLY A 78 -17.81 1.44 -10.68
CA GLY A 78 -16.41 1.83 -10.46
C GLY A 78 -15.36 0.76 -10.79
N ASP A 79 -15.74 -0.39 -11.35
CA ASP A 79 -14.86 -1.52 -11.67
C ASP A 79 -14.38 -1.55 -13.14
N GLU A 80 -14.58 -0.47 -13.89
CA GLU A 80 -14.18 -0.31 -15.31
C GLU A 80 -12.64 -0.26 -15.55
N ALA A 81 -11.81 -0.72 -14.61
CA ALA A 81 -10.37 -0.90 -14.82
C ALA A 81 -10.01 -2.28 -15.40
N HIS A 82 -10.99 -3.13 -15.73
CA HIS A 82 -10.75 -4.45 -16.34
C HIS A 82 -10.75 -4.44 -17.88
N HIS A 83 -11.21 -3.37 -18.52
CA HIS A 83 -11.05 -3.18 -19.95
C HIS A 83 -10.10 -2.00 -20.18
N GLY A 84 -8.85 -2.29 -20.53
CA GLY A 84 -7.98 -1.28 -21.11
C GLY A 84 -8.68 -0.65 -22.30
N GLY A 85 -9.24 0.55 -22.10
CA GLY A 85 -9.78 1.34 -23.20
C GLY A 85 -8.65 1.61 -24.21
N PRO A 86 -8.95 1.78 -25.52
CA PRO A 86 -7.97 2.20 -26.49
C PRO A 86 -7.68 3.69 -26.29
N GLY A 87 -7.13 4.04 -25.12
CA GLY A 87 -6.53 5.33 -24.86
C GLY A 87 -5.14 5.27 -25.46
N ILE A 88 -4.98 5.82 -26.67
CA ILE A 88 -3.68 6.10 -27.27
C ILE A 88 -2.78 6.72 -26.19
N ASP A 89 -1.66 6.06 -25.86
CA ASP A 89 -0.66 6.59 -24.96
C ASP A 89 -0.24 7.98 -25.47
N PRO A 90 -0.38 9.06 -24.68
CA PRO A 90 0.04 10.41 -25.09
C PRO A 90 1.52 10.48 -25.52
N ARG A 91 2.35 9.50 -25.13
CA ARG A 91 3.76 9.38 -25.51
C ARG A 91 3.97 8.78 -26.91
N SER A 92 2.93 8.22 -27.52
CA SER A 92 2.97 7.67 -28.89
C SER A 92 2.61 8.70 -29.98
N LEU A 93 2.27 9.94 -29.60
CA LEU A 93 2.07 11.05 -30.52
C LEU A 93 3.44 11.56 -31.03
N PRO A 94 3.65 11.71 -32.35
CA PRO A 94 4.92 12.21 -32.86
C PRO A 94 5.11 13.67 -32.45
N SER A 95 6.24 13.95 -31.79
CA SER A 95 6.66 15.30 -31.40
C SER A 95 6.58 16.25 -32.60
N ARG A 96 5.74 17.27 -32.49
CA ARG A 96 5.61 18.34 -33.48
C ARG A 96 6.89 19.18 -33.46
N ARG A 97 7.89 18.71 -34.21
CA ARG A 97 9.13 19.43 -34.51
C ARG A 97 8.74 20.78 -35.12
N SER A 98 8.94 21.86 -34.37
CA SER A 98 8.75 23.22 -34.84
C SER A 98 9.73 23.50 -35.98
N ARG A 99 9.25 23.36 -37.21
CA ARG A 99 9.87 23.93 -38.41
C ARG A 99 9.93 25.45 -38.19
N GLY A 100 11.15 25.98 -38.14
CA GLY A 100 11.40 27.41 -38.01
C GLY A 100 10.80 28.21 -39.17
N PRO A 101 10.54 29.51 -38.98
CA PRO A 101 10.01 30.34 -40.05
C PRO A 101 11.08 30.60 -41.12
N ALA A 102 10.68 30.38 -42.37
CA ALA A 102 11.42 30.70 -43.58
C ALA A 102 11.56 32.23 -43.74
N ARG A 103 12.75 32.70 -44.15
CA ARG A 103 12.98 34.09 -44.55
C ARG A 103 12.24 34.40 -45.85
N PRO A 104 11.65 35.60 -46.02
CA PRO A 104 11.37 36.12 -47.35
C PRO A 104 12.65 36.69 -47.99
N ARG A 105 12.86 36.41 -49.27
CA ARG A 105 13.92 36.96 -50.12
C ARG A 105 13.54 38.36 -50.65
N GLU A 106 14.59 39.11 -50.96
CA GLU A 106 14.73 40.56 -51.25
C GLU A 106 14.00 41.10 -52.48
N GLY A 107 13.87 42.44 -52.59
CA GLY A 107 13.61 43.13 -53.87
C GLY A 107 13.35 44.65 -53.82
N CYS A 108 14.43 45.44 -53.94
CA CYS A 108 14.65 46.72 -54.66
C CYS A 108 13.61 47.88 -54.72
N GLN A 109 14.12 49.06 -54.29
CA GLN A 109 14.15 50.40 -54.96
C GLN A 109 12.88 51.20 -55.28
N GLY A 110 12.94 52.48 -54.91
CA GLY A 110 12.03 53.57 -55.29
C GLY A 110 12.28 54.81 -54.43
#